data_AF-A0A7Y8IR31-F1
#
_entry.id   AF-A0A7Y8IR31-F1
#
_cell.length_a   1.000
_cell.length_b   1.000
_cell.length_c   1.000
_cell.angle_alpha   90.00
_cell.angle_beta   90.00
_cell.angle_gamma   90.00
#
_symmetry.space_group_name_H-M   'P 1'
#
loop_
_entity.id
_entity.type
_entity.pdbx_description
1 polymer ?
#
loop_
_entity_poly.entity_id
_entity_poly.type
_entity_poly.pdbx_seq_one_letter_code
_entity_poly.pdbx_strand_id
1 'polypeptide(L)'
;MSFKEYFGIQDPHIPMLASGFGGGIGRKGSLCGAFTGAVMAIGMKRGRSDSKDKEAIAKIYGKCQEFWRLFEKEFGSCYCYDLIRCHLDNEEERQKWLASGGMEKCATIVEKTANILCDFIDEI
;
A
#
# COMPACT_ATOMS: atom_id res chain seq x y z
N MET A 1 -10.03 -3.97 -9.48
CA MET A 1 -10.95 -4.25 -8.35
C MET A 1 -10.25 -3.82 -7.07
N SER A 2 -10.92 -3.13 -6.16
CA SER A 2 -10.36 -2.77 -4.86
C SER A 2 -10.46 -3.95 -3.88
N PHE A 3 -9.58 -4.04 -2.88
CA PHE A 3 -9.61 -5.16 -1.95
C PHE A 3 -10.87 -5.23 -1.08
N LYS A 4 -11.50 -4.09 -0.79
CA LYS A 4 -12.80 -4.11 -0.10
C LYS A 4 -13.86 -4.82 -0.94
N GLU A 5 -13.85 -4.65 -2.26
CA GLU A 5 -14.77 -5.35 -3.17
C GLU A 5 -14.44 -6.84 -3.25
N TYR A 6 -13.16 -7.18 -3.32
CA TYR A 6 -12.69 -8.58 -3.28
C TYR A 6 -13.17 -9.30 -2.01
N PHE A 7 -13.15 -8.63 -0.85
CA PHE A 7 -13.66 -9.18 0.40
C PHE A 7 -15.19 -9.07 0.57
N GLY A 8 -15.92 -8.51 -0.40
CA GLY A 8 -17.36 -8.29 -0.27
C GLY A 8 -17.75 -7.24 0.78
N ILE A 9 -16.83 -6.33 1.14
CA ILE A 9 -17.02 -5.30 2.16
C ILE A 9 -17.42 -3.97 1.51
N GLN A 10 -18.62 -3.51 1.88
CA GLN A 10 -19.17 -2.22 1.45
C GLN A 10 -19.16 -1.23 2.62
N ASP A 11 -17.97 -0.89 3.10
CA ASP A 11 -17.80 0.09 4.17
C ASP A 11 -17.19 1.40 3.63
N PRO A 12 -17.90 2.54 3.74
CA PRO A 12 -17.38 3.84 3.32
C PRO A 12 -16.20 4.33 4.19
N HIS A 13 -16.01 3.78 5.39
CA HIS A 13 -14.91 4.15 6.27
C HIS A 13 -13.55 3.65 5.79
N ILE A 14 -13.49 2.59 4.97
CA ILE A 14 -12.23 2.08 4.42
C ILE A 14 -11.46 3.15 3.63
N PRO A 15 -12.02 3.78 2.59
CA PRO A 15 -11.33 4.85 1.87
C PRO A 15 -11.09 6.09 2.75
N MET A 16 -11.99 6.40 3.71
CA MET A 16 -11.78 7.52 4.64
C MET A 16 -10.55 7.30 5.53
N LEU A 17 -10.36 6.10 6.08
CA LEU A 17 -9.18 5.73 6.86
C LEU A 17 -7.90 5.76 6.02
N ALA A 18 -7.98 5.31 4.76
CA ALA A 18 -6.82 5.23 3.87
C ALA A 18 -6.39 6.55 3.23
N SER A 19 -7.24 7.58 3.27
CA SER A 19 -7.04 8.85 2.54
C SER A 19 -5.72 9.54 2.86
N GLY A 20 -5.21 9.42 4.09
CA GLY A 20 -3.96 10.02 4.53
C GLY A 20 -2.68 9.37 3.97
N PHE A 21 -2.75 8.17 3.40
CA PHE A 21 -1.56 7.46 2.92
C PHE A 21 -1.03 7.98 1.58
N GLY A 22 -1.80 8.81 0.87
CA GLY A 22 -1.42 9.39 -0.42
C GLY A 22 -0.10 10.14 -0.38
N GLY A 23 0.72 9.96 -1.41
CA GLY A 23 2.09 10.50 -1.46
C GLY A 23 3.01 9.96 -0.35
N GLY A 24 2.60 8.84 0.25
CA GLY A 24 3.33 8.08 1.25
C GLY A 24 3.34 8.71 2.63
N ILE A 25 2.20 8.76 3.32
CA ILE A 25 2.09 9.30 4.69
C ILE A 25 2.23 10.83 4.65
N GLY A 26 1.27 11.39 3.88
CA GLY A 26 0.96 12.82 3.78
C GLY A 26 1.83 13.58 2.79
N ARG A 27 2.11 13.02 1.60
CA ARG A 27 3.06 13.58 0.62
C ARG A 27 4.51 13.70 1.12
N LYS A 28 4.84 13.08 2.25
CA LYS A 28 6.18 13.13 2.86
C LYS A 28 7.18 12.14 2.27
N GLY A 29 6.77 11.35 1.27
CA GLY A 29 7.69 10.46 0.57
C GLY A 29 8.08 9.21 1.37
N SER A 30 7.37 8.92 2.47
CA SER A 30 7.56 7.70 3.27
C SER A 30 6.93 6.48 2.56
N LEU A 31 6.54 5.44 3.31
CA LEU A 31 5.97 4.20 2.75
C LEU A 31 4.87 4.46 1.73
N CYS A 32 4.96 3.79 0.57
CA CYS A 32 4.04 3.92 -0.53
C CYS A 32 2.59 3.63 -0.09
N GLY A 33 1.65 4.44 -0.57
CA GLY A 33 0.23 4.27 -0.23
C GLY A 33 -0.33 2.92 -0.69
N ALA A 34 0.09 2.44 -1.87
CA ALA A 34 -0.30 1.12 -2.38
C ALA A 34 0.23 -0.01 -1.48
N PHE A 35 1.51 0.06 -1.10
CA PHE A 35 2.14 -0.88 -0.18
C PHE A 35 1.42 -0.90 1.19
N THR A 36 1.16 0.27 1.74
CA THR A 36 0.48 0.43 3.04
C THR A 36 -0.94 -0.13 2.99
N GLY A 37 -1.69 0.15 1.92
CA GLY A 37 -3.02 -0.41 1.69
C GLY A 37 -3.00 -1.94 1.53
N ALA A 38 -1.97 -2.49 0.91
CA ALA A 38 -1.82 -3.94 0.79
C ALA A 38 -1.55 -4.61 2.14
N VAL A 39 -0.71 -4.01 2.99
CA VAL A 39 -0.49 -4.47 4.38
C VAL A 39 -1.79 -4.43 5.19
N MET A 40 -2.64 -3.41 4.98
CA MET A 40 -3.97 -3.38 5.61
C MET A 40 -4.86 -4.52 5.13
N ALA A 41 -4.88 -4.84 3.83
CA ALA A 41 -5.67 -5.95 3.30
C ALA A 41 -5.21 -7.31 3.85
N ILE A 42 -3.90 -7.53 4.01
CA ILE A 42 -3.35 -8.71 4.70
C ILE A 42 -3.86 -8.75 6.15
N GLY A 43 -3.86 -7.60 6.84
CA GLY A 43 -4.46 -7.39 8.15
C GLY A 43 -5.93 -7.79 8.22
N MET A 44 -6.73 -7.41 7.23
CA MET A 44 -8.14 -7.76 7.18
C MET A 44 -8.37 -9.27 7.01
N LYS A 45 -7.46 -9.98 6.34
CA LYS A 45 -7.57 -11.43 6.12
C LYS A 45 -7.09 -12.27 7.32
N ARG A 46 -5.95 -11.91 7.93
CA ARG A 46 -5.23 -12.75 8.92
C ARG A 46 -4.85 -12.02 10.22
N GLY A 47 -5.23 -10.76 10.38
CA GLY A 47 -4.90 -9.97 11.56
C GLY A 47 -5.59 -10.46 12.83
N ARG A 48 -5.10 -9.98 13.98
CA ARG A 48 -5.72 -10.25 15.28
C ARG A 48 -7.01 -9.46 15.46
N SER A 49 -8.01 -10.08 16.07
CA SER A 49 -9.24 -9.41 16.53
C SER A 49 -9.15 -8.93 17.99
N ASP A 50 -8.32 -9.58 18.82
CA ASP A 50 -7.97 -9.14 20.16
C ASP A 50 -6.53 -8.60 20.20
N SER A 51 -6.36 -7.39 20.74
CA SER A 51 -5.07 -6.77 21.03
C SER A 51 -4.09 -7.62 21.85
N LYS A 52 -4.59 -8.57 22.65
CA LYS A 52 -3.79 -9.45 23.52
C LYS A 52 -3.30 -10.71 22.83
N ASP A 53 -3.82 -11.05 21.63
CA ASP A 53 -3.40 -12.23 20.90
C ASP A 53 -2.01 -12.02 20.28
N LYS A 54 -0.99 -12.52 21.01
CA LYS A 54 0.42 -12.43 20.61
C LYS A 54 0.80 -13.47 19.55
N GLU A 55 0.04 -14.55 19.41
CA GLU A 55 0.35 -15.58 18.41
C GLU A 55 -0.13 -15.14 17.03
N ALA A 56 -1.35 -14.59 16.94
CA ALA A 56 -1.88 -14.04 15.70
C ALA A 56 -1.02 -12.89 15.18
N ILE A 57 -0.54 -11.99 16.06
CA ILE A 57 0.31 -10.87 15.62
C ILE A 57 1.67 -11.33 15.09
N ALA A 58 2.27 -12.38 15.68
CA ALA A 58 3.55 -12.91 15.22
C ALA A 58 3.43 -13.52 13.81
N LYS A 59 2.35 -14.26 13.54
CA LYS A 59 2.09 -14.86 12.22
C LYS A 59 1.93 -13.79 11.13
N ILE A 60 1.15 -12.75 11.39
CA ILE A 60 0.94 -11.69 10.39
C ILE A 60 2.20 -10.86 10.14
N TYR A 61 3.07 -10.64 11.13
CA TYR A 61 4.34 -9.95 10.90
C TYR A 61 5.22 -10.67 9.88
N GLY A 62 5.31 -12.01 9.95
CA GLY A 62 6.00 -12.80 8.94
C GLY A 62 5.44 -12.60 7.54
N LYS A 63 4.10 -12.62 7.40
CA LYS A 63 3.42 -12.39 6.11
C LYS A 63 3.62 -10.98 5.57
N CYS A 64 3.58 -9.95 6.42
CA CYS A 64 3.89 -8.59 6.00
C CYS A 64 5.35 -8.44 5.55
N GLN A 65 6.31 -9.13 6.19
CA GLN A 65 7.71 -9.14 5.77
C GLN A 65 7.94 -9.89 4.44
N GLU A 66 7.22 -10.98 4.20
CA GLU A 66 7.20 -11.66 2.91
C GLU A 66 6.69 -10.73 1.81
N PHE A 67 5.53 -10.09 2.02
CA PHE A 67 4.97 -9.15 1.06
C PHE A 67 5.87 -7.93 0.82
N TRP A 68 6.52 -7.41 1.87
CA TRP A 68 7.52 -6.35 1.76
C TRP A 68 8.63 -6.73 0.77
N ARG A 69 9.20 -7.92 0.91
CA ARG A 69 10.25 -8.41 0.01
C ARG A 69 9.75 -8.58 -1.43
N LEU A 70 8.52 -9.03 -1.63
CA LEU A 70 7.92 -9.11 -2.96
C LEU A 70 7.75 -7.74 -3.59
N PHE A 71 7.28 -6.75 -2.81
CA PHE A 71 7.13 -5.38 -3.27
C PHE A 71 8.47 -4.75 -3.64
N GLU A 72 9.49 -4.87 -2.79
CA GLU A 72 10.83 -4.36 -3.09
C GLU A 72 11.47 -5.07 -4.28
N LYS A 73 11.23 -6.37 -4.46
CA LYS A 73 11.71 -7.10 -5.64
C LYS A 73 11.10 -6.56 -6.94
N GLU A 74 9.83 -6.20 -6.96
CA GLU A 74 9.15 -5.66 -8.14
C GLU A 74 9.52 -4.20 -8.41
N PHE A 75 9.52 -3.36 -7.37
CA PHE A 75 9.58 -1.90 -7.54
C PHE A 75 10.90 -1.26 -7.09
N GLY A 76 11.79 -2.02 -6.43
CA GLY A 76 13.09 -1.57 -5.94
C GLY A 76 13.08 -0.88 -4.57
N SER A 77 11.94 -0.38 -4.10
CA SER A 77 11.77 0.20 -2.76
C SER A 77 10.30 0.19 -2.35
N CYS A 78 10.01 0.22 -1.06
CA CYS A 78 8.67 0.45 -0.52
C CYS A 78 8.40 1.95 -0.23
N TYR A 79 9.41 2.82 -0.32
CA TYR A 79 9.29 4.25 -0.02
C TYR A 79 8.88 5.04 -1.25
N CYS A 80 7.85 5.87 -1.11
CA CYS A 80 7.27 6.64 -2.20
C CYS A 80 8.31 7.55 -2.87
N TYR A 81 9.16 8.23 -2.09
CA TYR A 81 10.22 9.06 -2.65
C TYR A 81 11.17 8.27 -3.56
N ASP A 82 11.56 7.06 -3.17
CA ASP A 82 12.45 6.24 -4.00
C ASP A 82 11.81 5.77 -5.30
N LEU A 83 10.49 5.53 -5.26
CA LEU A 83 9.71 5.10 -6.42
C LEU A 83 9.50 6.21 -7.43
N ILE A 84 9.22 7.44 -6.98
CA ILE A 84 8.82 8.55 -7.86
C ILE A 84 9.88 9.65 -8.01
N ARG A 85 10.91 9.64 -7.15
CA ARG A 85 12.02 10.61 -7.09
C ARG A 85 11.55 12.06 -7.05
N CYS A 86 10.54 12.35 -6.23
CA CYS A 86 9.92 13.66 -6.12
C CYS A 86 9.41 13.92 -4.70
N HIS A 87 9.62 15.15 -4.20
CA HIS A 87 8.99 15.67 -2.99
C HIS A 87 7.62 16.28 -3.33
N LEU A 88 6.55 15.54 -3.09
CA LEU A 88 5.19 15.98 -3.41
C LEU A 88 4.66 17.09 -2.48
N ASP A 89 5.31 17.32 -1.35
CA ASP A 89 5.01 18.44 -0.45
C ASP A 89 5.67 19.76 -0.89
N ASN A 90 6.59 19.72 -1.87
CA ASN A 90 7.05 20.88 -2.61
C ASN A 90 6.11 21.13 -3.81
N GLU A 91 5.60 22.36 -3.93
CA GLU A 91 4.63 22.72 -4.99
C GLU A 91 5.24 22.58 -6.39
N GLU A 92 6.42 23.14 -6.62
CA GLU A 92 7.04 23.20 -7.93
C GLU A 92 7.42 21.80 -8.44
N GLU A 93 8.03 20.98 -7.57
CA GLU A 93 8.32 19.59 -7.88
C GLU A 93 7.06 18.80 -8.19
N ARG A 94 6.00 18.99 -7.39
CA ARG A 94 4.72 18.31 -7.62
C ARG A 94 4.11 18.68 -8.97
N GLN A 95 4.14 19.95 -9.37
CA GLN A 95 3.62 20.36 -10.68
C GLN A 95 4.41 19.75 -11.83
N LYS A 96 5.75 19.70 -11.74
CA LYS A 96 6.61 19.01 -12.72
C LYS A 96 6.29 17.52 -12.79
N TRP A 97 6.11 16.88 -11.62
CA TRP A 97 5.77 15.47 -11.53
C TRP A 97 4.40 15.19 -12.17
N LEU A 98 3.38 16.01 -11.90
CA LEU A 98 2.06 15.91 -12.52
C LEU A 98 2.15 16.05 -14.05
N ALA A 99 2.85 17.07 -14.55
CA ALA A 99 3.03 17.30 -15.98
C ALA A 99 3.80 16.16 -16.68
N SER A 100 4.61 15.39 -15.94
CA SER A 100 5.36 14.24 -16.47
C SER A 100 4.55 12.94 -16.58
N GLY A 101 3.24 12.98 -16.34
CA GLY A 101 2.39 11.80 -16.25
C GLY A 101 2.58 11.03 -14.93
N GLY A 102 2.86 11.74 -13.85
CA GLY A 102 3.12 11.14 -12.54
C GLY A 102 1.94 10.32 -12.00
N MET A 103 0.71 10.80 -12.22
CA MET A 103 -0.50 10.13 -11.74
C MET A 103 -0.68 8.76 -12.38
N GLU A 104 -0.41 8.65 -13.68
CA GLU A 104 -0.46 7.42 -14.45
C GLU A 104 0.59 6.42 -13.95
N LYS A 105 1.82 6.89 -13.68
CA LYS A 105 2.88 6.05 -13.10
C LYS A 105 2.50 5.52 -11.72
N CYS A 106 1.94 6.38 -10.86
CA CYS A 106 1.42 5.97 -9.56
C CYS A 106 0.27 4.96 -9.69
N ALA A 107 -0.64 5.17 -10.64
CA ALA A 107 -1.73 4.23 -10.92
C ALA A 107 -1.22 2.86 -11.36
N THR A 108 -0.18 2.79 -12.20
CA THR A 108 0.47 1.53 -12.58
C THR A 108 1.08 0.81 -11.38
N ILE A 109 1.70 1.54 -10.44
CA ILE A 109 2.20 0.93 -9.18
C ILE A 109 1.03 0.36 -8.38
N VAL A 110 -0.07 1.10 -8.23
CA VAL A 110 -1.27 0.64 -7.51
C VAL A 110 -1.83 -0.63 -8.14
N GLU A 111 -1.98 -0.65 -9.46
CA GLU A 111 -2.51 -1.81 -10.21
C GLU A 111 -1.61 -3.04 -10.04
N LYS A 112 -0.30 -2.90 -10.29
CA LYS A 112 0.65 -4.00 -10.12
C LYS A 112 0.69 -4.51 -8.68
N THR A 113 0.67 -3.60 -7.71
CA THR A 113 0.62 -3.97 -6.28
C THR A 113 -0.62 -4.78 -5.98
N ALA A 114 -1.77 -4.40 -6.55
CA ALA A 114 -3.00 -5.13 -6.35
C ALA A 114 -2.93 -6.55 -6.93
N ASN A 115 -2.33 -6.72 -8.12
CA ASN A 115 -2.13 -8.03 -8.72
C ASN A 115 -1.22 -8.94 -7.87
N ILE A 116 -0.06 -8.42 -7.45
CA ILE A 116 0.86 -9.16 -6.56
C ILE A 116 0.16 -9.56 -5.26
N LEU A 117 -0.67 -8.66 -4.72
CA LEU A 117 -1.39 -8.94 -3.50
C LEU A 117 -2.50 -9.99 -3.69
N CYS A 118 -3.18 -10.01 -4.84
CA CYS A 118 -4.17 -11.06 -5.13
C CYS A 118 -3.50 -12.44 -5.10
N ASP A 119 -2.38 -12.59 -5.82
CA ASP A 119 -1.62 -13.85 -5.84
C ASP A 119 -1.14 -14.22 -4.43
N PHE A 120 -0.63 -13.24 -3.67
CA PHE A 120 -0.13 -13.47 -2.32
C PHE A 120 -1.23 -13.81 -1.30
N ILE A 121 -2.41 -13.18 -1.39
CA ILE A 121 -3.50 -13.38 -0.41
C ILE A 121 -4.11 -14.77 -0.52
N ASP A 122 -4.15 -15.34 -1.71
CA ASP A 122 -4.69 -16.69 -1.93
C ASP A 122 -3.79 -17.78 -1.31
N GLU A 123 -2.51 -17.48 -1.07
CA GLU A 123 -1.53 -18.39 -0.47
C GLU A 123 -1.47 -18.34 1.07
N ILE A 124 -2.12 -17.37 1.73
CA ILE A 124 -1.93 -17.12 3.18
C ILE A 124 -3.14 -17.38 4.05
#